data_AF-A0A835JZD0-F1
#
_entry.id   AF-A0A835JZD0-F1
#
_cell.length_a   1.000
_cell.length_b   1.000
_cell.length_c   1.000
_cell.angle_alpha   90.00
_cell.angle_beta   90.00
_cell.angle_gamma   90.00
#
_symmetry.space_group_name_H-M   'P 1'
#
loop_
_entity.id
_entity.type
_entity.pdbx_description
1 polymer ?
#
loop_
_entity_poly.entity_id
_entity_poly.type
_entity_poly.pdbx_seq_one_letter_code
_entity_poly.pdbx_strand_id
1 'polypeptide(L)'
;MEASWTMHSNNGGLDNENDYPYLGNDDTCDKDKMKSKAVSTDGYENVLPSDDEKALQKAVAHQPASVAIEASNGMALQFYQSGVLTGGCGAALDHGAVVVG
;
A
#
# COMPACT_ATOMS: atom_id res chain seq x y z
N MET A 1 6.00 -2.29 1.80
CA MET A 1 5.73 -0.84 1.81
C MET A 1 6.52 -0.11 2.90
N GLU A 2 7.12 -0.83 3.86
CA GLU A 2 8.00 -0.34 4.93
C GLU A 2 8.93 0.84 4.58
N ALA A 3 9.66 0.77 3.46
CA ALA A 3 10.58 1.83 3.05
C ALA A 3 9.86 3.16 2.79
N SER A 4 8.65 3.11 2.22
CA SER A 4 7.80 4.28 2.00
C SER A 4 7.33 4.87 3.33
N TRP A 5 6.87 4.04 4.27
CA TRP A 5 6.49 4.49 5.62
C TRP A 5 7.65 5.14 6.38
N THR A 6 8.85 4.56 6.26
CA THR A 6 10.08 5.12 6.82
C THR A 6 10.38 6.49 6.22
N MET A 7 10.23 6.65 4.90
CA MET A 7 10.44 7.92 4.21
C MET A 7 9.42 8.98 4.66
N HIS A 8 8.14 8.63 4.77
CA HIS A 8 7.09 9.56 5.22
C HIS A 8 7.34 10.06 6.64
N SER A 9 7.70 9.15 7.56
CA SER A 9 8.03 9.52 8.95
C SER A 9 9.25 10.45 9.00
N ASN A 10 10.32 10.13 8.27
CA ASN A 10 11.55 10.93 8.25
C ASN A 10 11.38 12.29 7.55
N ASN A 11 10.49 12.39 6.56
CA ASN A 11 10.21 13.63 5.83
C ASN A 11 9.29 14.60 6.64
N GLY A 12 8.75 14.13 7.76
CA GLY A 12 7.79 14.88 8.58
C GLY A 12 6.38 14.92 7.98
N GLY A 13 6.06 13.97 7.10
CA GLY A 13 4.74 13.83 6.50
C GLY A 13 4.71 13.74 4.97
N LEU A 14 3.47 13.66 4.48
CA LEU A 14 3.06 13.57 3.08
C LEU A 14 2.27 14.79 2.67
N ASP A 15 2.49 15.26 1.44
CA ASP A 15 1.72 16.32 0.82
C ASP A 15 0.41 15.81 0.20
N ASN A 16 -0.52 16.72 -0.07
CA ASN A 16 -1.74 16.35 -0.80
C ASN A 16 -1.46 16.12 -2.28
N GLU A 17 -2.32 15.32 -2.92
CA GLU A 17 -2.31 15.08 -4.37
C GLU A 17 -2.38 16.39 -5.19
N ASN A 18 -3.12 17.41 -4.72
CA ASN A 18 -3.20 18.70 -5.40
C ASN A 18 -1.87 19.47 -5.39
N ASP A 19 -1.07 19.29 -4.34
CA ASP A 19 0.21 19.97 -4.15
C ASP A 19 1.36 19.22 -4.84
N TYR A 20 1.31 17.88 -4.84
CA TYR A 20 2.25 16.99 -5.52
C TYR A 20 1.53 15.95 -6.38
N PRO A 21 1.06 16.31 -7.60
CA PRO A 21 0.25 15.42 -8.43
C PRO A 21 1.02 14.22 -8.98
N TYR A 22 0.33 13.09 -9.12
CA TYR A 22 0.86 11.88 -9.74
C TYR A 22 1.07 12.05 -11.25
N LEU A 23 2.29 11.73 -11.71
CA LEU A 23 2.69 11.89 -13.12
C LEU A 23 2.72 10.57 -13.89
N GLY A 24 2.70 9.42 -13.21
CA GLY A 24 2.84 8.11 -13.86
C GLY A 24 4.28 7.72 -14.21
N ASN A 25 5.27 8.49 -13.78
CA ASN A 25 6.69 8.20 -13.95
C ASN A 25 7.50 8.79 -12.80
N ASP A 26 8.69 8.22 -12.56
CA ASP A 26 9.66 8.83 -11.65
C ASP A 26 10.20 10.13 -12.25
N ASP A 27 10.32 11.16 -11.41
CA ASP A 27 10.94 12.43 -11.71
C ASP A 27 11.80 12.87 -10.52
N THR A 28 12.57 13.94 -10.68
CA THR A 28 13.38 14.50 -9.62
C THR A 28 12.48 15.03 -8.49
N CYS A 29 12.87 14.76 -7.25
CA CYS A 29 12.18 15.27 -6.06
C CYS A 29 12.10 16.81 -6.09
N ASP A 30 10.89 17.34 -6.22
CA ASP A 30 10.60 18.77 -6.27
C ASP A 30 10.23 19.31 -4.88
N LYS A 31 11.23 19.87 -4.19
CA LYS A 31 11.05 20.42 -2.84
C LYS A 31 10.11 21.63 -2.78
N ASP A 32 9.92 22.33 -3.89
CA ASP A 32 9.02 23.48 -3.92
C ASP A 32 7.54 23.04 -3.91
N LYS A 33 7.27 21.77 -4.23
CA LYS A 33 5.95 21.15 -4.07
C LYS A 33 5.73 20.54 -2.68
N MET A 34 6.78 20.35 -1.89
CA MET A 34 6.74 19.70 -0.58
C MET A 34 6.39 20.66 0.58
N LYS A 35 5.28 21.38 0.45
CA LYS A 35 4.98 22.53 1.34
C LYS A 35 3.89 22.27 2.37
N SER A 36 2.95 21.39 2.07
CA SER A 36 1.73 21.22 2.87
C SER A 36 1.95 20.28 4.05
N LYS A 37 2.70 19.18 3.85
CA LYS A 37 2.83 18.06 4.81
C LYS A 37 1.49 17.75 5.49
N ALA A 38 0.46 17.59 4.66
CA ALA A 38 -0.94 17.47 5.06
C ALA A 38 -1.20 16.39 6.10
N VAL A 39 -0.41 15.30 6.09
CA VAL A 39 -0.51 14.23 7.08
C VAL A 39 0.87 13.74 7.51
N SER A 40 1.02 13.44 8.79
CA SER A 40 2.18 12.75 9.36
C SER A 40 1.74 11.48 10.07
N THR A 41 2.66 10.53 10.23
CA THR A 41 2.44 9.32 11.03
C THR A 41 3.49 9.22 12.14
N ASP A 42 3.08 8.67 13.28
CA ASP A 42 3.97 8.34 14.39
C ASP A 42 4.80 7.08 14.12
N GLY A 43 4.41 6.28 13.11
CA GLY A 43 5.14 5.08 12.72
C GLY A 43 4.34 4.12 11.85
N TYR A 44 4.82 2.88 11.78
CA TYR A 44 4.14 1.76 11.15
C TYR A 44 4.48 0.49 11.94
N GLU A 45 3.65 -0.54 11.76
CA GLU A 45 3.88 -1.85 12.34
C GLU A 45 3.63 -2.94 11.30
N ASN A 46 4.40 -4.02 11.40
CA ASN A 46 4.13 -5.23 10.64
C ASN A 46 3.06 -6.04 11.38
N VAL A 47 2.09 -6.55 10.63
CA VAL A 47 1.14 -7.52 11.17
C VAL A 47 1.91 -8.81 11.45
N LEU A 48 1.93 -9.21 12.72
CA LEU A 48 2.61 -10.40 13.20
C LEU A 48 1.64 -11.32 13.96
N PRO A 49 1.79 -12.65 13.88
CA PRO A 49 2.78 -13.36 13.07
C PRO A 49 2.53 -13.21 11.56
N SER A 50 3.60 -13.32 10.77
CA SER A 50 3.50 -13.34 9.31
C SER A 50 2.72 -14.56 8.83
N ASP A 51 2.08 -14.45 7.67
CA ASP A 51 1.25 -15.50 7.06
C ASP A 51 0.05 -15.96 7.93
N ASP A 52 -0.45 -15.08 8.82
CA ASP A 52 -1.63 -15.32 9.64
C ASP A 52 -2.78 -14.38 9.24
N GLU A 53 -3.73 -14.91 8.46
CA GLU A 53 -4.93 -14.17 8.03
C GLU A 53 -5.80 -13.69 9.19
N LYS A 54 -5.79 -14.36 10.35
CA LYS A 54 -6.55 -13.89 11.52
C LYS A 54 -5.88 -12.69 12.18
N ALA A 55 -4.55 -12.65 12.18
CA ALA A 55 -3.80 -11.48 12.62
C ALA A 55 -4.09 -10.29 11.68
N LEU A 56 -4.08 -10.53 10.36
CA LEU A 56 -4.45 -9.52 9.37
C LEU A 56 -5.88 -9.04 9.53
N GLN A 57 -6.85 -9.96 9.70
CA GLN A 57 -8.25 -9.62 9.92
C GLN A 57 -8.44 -8.71 11.15
N LYS A 58 -7.71 -8.97 12.25
CA LYS A 58 -7.73 -8.11 13.43
C LYS A 58 -7.18 -6.72 13.14
N ALA A 59 -6.07 -6.62 12.40
CA ALA A 59 -5.49 -5.33 12.02
C ALA A 59 -6.45 -4.52 11.12
N VAL A 60 -7.03 -5.18 10.11
CA VAL A 60 -7.99 -4.57 9.17
C VAL A 60 -9.25 -4.08 9.87
N ALA A 61 -9.69 -4.75 10.94
CA ALA A 61 -10.82 -4.30 11.74
C ALA A 61 -10.59 -2.94 12.44
N HIS A 62 -9.34 -2.51 12.58
CA HIS A 62 -8.98 -1.22 13.17
C HIS A 62 -8.64 -0.16 12.12
N GLN A 63 -7.96 -0.52 11.03
CA GLN A 63 -7.57 0.40 9.97
C GLN A 63 -7.20 -0.34 8.67
N PRO A 64 -7.22 0.30 7.50
CA PRO A 64 -6.72 -0.30 6.27
C PRO A 64 -5.27 -0.80 6.41
N ALA A 65 -4.98 -1.96 5.84
CA ALA A 65 -3.67 -2.59 5.93
C ALA A 65 -3.01 -2.74 4.56
N SER A 66 -1.78 -2.24 4.44
CA SER A 66 -0.92 -2.46 3.27
C SER A 66 -0.50 -3.93 3.17
N VAL A 67 -0.73 -4.57 2.03
CA VAL A 67 -0.38 -5.98 1.77
C VAL A 67 0.33 -6.15 0.43
N ALA A 68 1.03 -7.26 0.26
CA ALA A 68 1.57 -7.67 -1.04
C ALA A 68 0.82 -8.91 -1.54
N ILE A 69 0.51 -8.94 -2.83
CA ILE A 69 -0.15 -10.05 -3.51
C ILE A 69 0.63 -10.42 -4.77
N GLU A 70 0.36 -11.60 -5.32
CA GLU A 70 0.75 -11.96 -6.68
C GLU A 70 -0.37 -11.56 -7.63
N ALA A 71 -0.09 -10.58 -8.49
CA ALA A 71 -1.02 -10.05 -9.48
C ALA A 71 -0.64 -10.38 -10.93
N SER A 72 0.59 -10.85 -11.18
CA SER A 72 1.04 -11.18 -12.55
C SER A 72 0.68 -12.59 -13.01
N ASN A 73 0.42 -13.52 -12.09
CA ASN A 73 0.28 -14.92 -12.44
C ASN A 73 -1.14 -15.29 -12.87
N GLY A 74 -1.35 -15.19 -14.18
CA GLY A 74 -2.52 -15.71 -14.84
C GLY A 74 -3.60 -14.68 -15.13
N MET A 75 -4.61 -15.15 -15.86
CA MET A 75 -5.72 -14.32 -16.36
C MET A 75 -6.78 -14.03 -15.28
N ALA A 76 -6.69 -14.67 -14.12
CA ALA A 76 -7.73 -14.66 -13.11
C ALA A 76 -7.92 -13.26 -12.49
N LEU A 77 -6.84 -12.59 -12.08
CA LEU A 77 -6.90 -11.23 -11.56
C LEU A 77 -6.99 -10.18 -12.69
N GLN A 78 -6.26 -10.38 -13.80
CA GLN A 78 -6.22 -9.43 -14.92
C GLN A 78 -7.62 -9.14 -15.50
N PHE A 79 -8.48 -10.16 -15.60
CA PHE A 79 -9.85 -10.03 -16.12
C PHE A 79 -10.92 -10.19 -15.05
N TYR A 80 -10.55 -10.07 -13.77
CA TYR A 80 -11.52 -10.09 -12.68
C TYR A 80 -12.50 -8.92 -12.82
N GLN A 81 -13.79 -9.18 -12.59
CA GLN A 81 -14.85 -8.16 -12.71
C GLN A 81 -15.73 -8.08 -11.46
N SER A 82 -16.12 -9.22 -10.88
CA SER A 82 -17.00 -9.26 -9.71
C SER A 82 -16.97 -10.63 -9.03
N GLY A 83 -17.52 -10.70 -7.81
CA GLY A 83 -17.64 -11.93 -7.02
C GLY A 83 -16.57 -12.05 -5.94
N VAL A 84 -16.18 -13.27 -5.63
CA VAL A 84 -15.04 -13.58 -4.76
C VAL A 84 -14.04 -14.35 -5.61
N LEU A 85 -12.82 -13.84 -5.75
CA LEU A 85 -11.76 -14.51 -6.50
C LEU A 85 -11.18 -15.64 -5.62
N THR A 86 -11.40 -16.90 -6.02
CA THR A 86 -11.01 -18.08 -5.21
C THR A 86 -9.82 -18.86 -5.76
N GLY A 87 -9.14 -18.36 -6.81
CA GLY A 87 -8.02 -19.08 -7.41
C GLY A 87 -7.27 -18.29 -8.46
N GLY A 88 -6.25 -18.91 -9.06
CA GLY A 88 -5.35 -18.25 -10.00
C GLY A 88 -4.35 -17.32 -9.31
N CYS A 89 -3.91 -17.68 -8.11
CA CYS A 89 -2.89 -16.98 -7.35
C CYS A 89 -1.82 -17.97 -6.84
N GLY A 90 -0.65 -17.46 -6.52
CA GLY A 90 0.42 -18.18 -5.82
C GLY A 90 1.03 -17.29 -4.73
N ALA A 91 2.34 -17.44 -4.50
CA ALA A 91 3.08 -16.67 -3.50
C ALA A 91 4.23 -15.83 -4.08
N ALA A 92 4.31 -15.65 -5.41
CA ALA A 92 5.32 -14.80 -6.04
C ALA A 92 4.88 -13.33 -6.00
N LEU A 93 4.95 -12.73 -4.80
CA LEU A 93 4.45 -11.39 -4.53
C LEU A 93 5.11 -10.33 -5.44
N ASP A 94 4.30 -9.57 -6.17
CA ASP A 94 4.75 -8.61 -7.18
C ASP A 94 3.95 -7.29 -7.20
N HIS A 95 2.88 -7.21 -6.42
CA HIS A 95 1.99 -6.06 -6.41
C HIS A 95 1.62 -5.66 -4.98
N GLY A 96 1.73 -4.36 -4.69
CA GLY A 96 1.28 -3.78 -3.42
C GLY A 96 -0.17 -3.34 -3.51
N ALA A 97 -0.97 -3.71 -2.52
CA ALA A 97 -2.39 -3.35 -2.42
C ALA A 97 -2.74 -2.92 -0.99
N VAL A 98 -3.97 -2.49 -0.78
CA VAL A 98 -4.53 -2.17 0.53
C VAL A 98 -5.79 -2.98 0.78
N VAL A 99 -5.86 -3.65 1.92
CA VAL A 99 -7.08 -4.30 2.40
C VAL A 99 -7.87 -3.26 3.20
N VAL A 100 -9.13 -3.04 2.82
CA VAL A 100 -10.00 -1.99 3.40
C VAL A 100 -11.20 -2.55 4.17
N GLY A 101 -11.40 -3.88 4.21
CA GLY A 101 -12.49 -4.56 4.89
C GLY A 101 -12.63 -6.02 4.50
#